data_AF-A0A2M8CGP0-F1
#
_entry.id   AF-A0A2M8CGP0-F1
#
_cell.length_a   1.000
_cell.length_b   1.000
_cell.length_c   1.000
_cell.angle_alpha   90.00
_cell.angle_beta   90.00
_cell.angle_gamma   90.00
#
_symmetry.space_group_name_H-M   'P 1'
#
loop_
_entity.id
_entity.type
_entity.pdbx_description
1 polymer ?
#
loop_
_entity_poly.entity_id
_entity_poly.type
_entity_poly.pdbx_seq_one_letter_code
_entity_poly.pdbx_strand_id
1 'polypeptide(L)' 'EFYSHFDAFKNRKVLFCDSRKTGYFEQGPLQPQVQLADLIHAFHPELLPDYKPVYYKLIP' A
#
# COMPACT_ATOMS: atom_id res chain seq x y z
N GLU A 1 -2.65 -12.95 -17.37
CA GLU A 1 -3.46 -14.17 -17.22
C GLU A 1 -3.11 -15.00 -15.97
N PHE A 2 -1.83 -15.21 -15.63
CA PHE A 2 -1.50 -15.98 -14.41
C PHE A 2 -1.87 -15.28 -13.09
N TYR A 3 -1.56 -13.98 -12.95
CA TYR A 3 -1.82 -13.23 -11.71
C TYR A 3 -3.30 -13.13 -11.34
N SER A 4 -4.23 -13.27 -12.30
CA SER A 4 -5.66 -13.22 -12.01
C SER A 4 -6.19 -14.42 -11.22
N HIS A 5 -5.39 -15.50 -11.12
CA HIS A 5 -5.74 -16.67 -10.35
C HIS A 5 -5.43 -16.53 -8.85
N PHE A 6 -4.62 -15.54 -8.45
CA PHE A 6 -4.30 -15.32 -7.05
C PHE A 6 -5.51 -14.81 -6.27
N ASP A 7 -5.66 -15.29 -5.04
CA ASP A 7 -6.74 -14.85 -4.16
C ASP A 7 -6.67 -13.36 -3.87
N ALA A 8 -5.47 -12.78 -3.78
CA ALA A 8 -5.28 -11.34 -3.66
C ALA A 8 -5.91 -10.57 -4.84
N PHE A 9 -5.78 -11.09 -6.06
CA PHE A 9 -6.38 -10.48 -7.25
C PHE A 9 -7.90 -10.66 -7.24
N LYS A 10 -8.38 -11.89 -7.00
CA LYS A 10 -9.81 -12.22 -6.97
C LYS A 10 -10.59 -11.41 -5.92
N ASN A 11 -9.96 -11.17 -4.76
CA ASN A 11 -10.58 -10.45 -3.64
C ASN A 11 -10.21 -8.96 -3.59
N ARG A 12 -9.56 -8.41 -4.62
CA ARG A 12 -9.13 -6.99 -4.69
C ARG A 12 -8.30 -6.56 -3.47
N LYS A 13 -7.40 -7.43 -3.05
CA LYS A 13 -6.43 -7.24 -1.97
C LYS A 13 -5.00 -7.14 -2.52
N VAL A 14 -4.83 -6.38 -3.60
CA VAL A 14 -3.51 -6.11 -4.17
C VAL A 14 -3.03 -4.77 -3.64
N LEU A 15 -1.92 -4.81 -2.91
CA LEU A 15 -1.24 -3.61 -2.41
C LEU A 15 -0.15 -3.20 -3.39
N PHE A 16 -0.15 -1.94 -3.81
CA PHE A 16 0.76 -1.44 -4.84
C PHE A 16 1.42 -0.13 -4.40
N CYS A 17 2.70 -0.01 -4.75
CA CYS A 17 3.47 1.22 -4.63
C CYS A 17 3.89 1.67 -6.03
N ASP A 18 3.38 2.82 -6.50
CA ASP A 18 3.81 3.43 -7.75
C ASP A 18 5.01 4.33 -7.48
N SER A 19 6.22 3.76 -7.45
CA SER A 19 7.46 4.47 -7.16
C SER A 19 7.82 5.59 -8.16
N ARG A 20 7.06 5.75 -9.25
CA ARG A 20 7.19 6.88 -10.18
C ARG A 20 6.37 8.09 -9.75
N LYS A 21 5.32 7.87 -8.96
CA LYS A 21 4.40 8.90 -8.45
C LYS A 21 4.61 9.17 -6.97
N THR A 22 5.17 8.21 -6.26
CA THR A 22 5.57 8.33 -4.86
C THR A 22 7.09 8.49 -4.86
N GLY A 23 7.64 9.40 -4.05
CA GLY A 23 9.10 9.59 -3.91
C GLY A 23 9.76 8.43 -3.15
N TYR A 24 9.41 7.19 -3.52
CA TYR A 24 9.72 5.98 -2.76
C TYR A 24 11.22 5.75 -2.66
N PHE A 25 11.97 5.98 -3.73
CA PHE A 25 13.42 5.74 -3.71
C PHE A 25 14.20 6.88 -3.05
N GLU A 26 13.68 8.11 -3.12
CA GLU A 26 14.34 9.31 -2.61
C GLU A 26 14.02 9.57 -1.14
N GLN A 27 12.75 9.46 -0.75
CA GLN A 27 12.26 9.78 0.59
C GLN A 27 11.88 8.55 1.40
N GLY A 28 11.46 7.46 0.74
CA GLY A 28 11.00 6.24 1.40
C GLY A 28 11.98 5.68 2.44
N PRO A 29 13.29 5.55 2.15
CA PRO A 29 14.28 5.06 3.12
C PRO A 29 14.38 5.93 4.39
N LEU A 30 14.06 7.22 4.27
CA LEU A 30 14.06 8.18 5.39
C LEU A 30 12.70 8.26 6.10
N GLN A 31 11.68 7.60 5.56
CA GLN A 31 10.31 7.61 6.09
C GLN A 31 9.76 6.18 6.37
N PRO A 32 10.49 5.31 7.09
CA PRO A 32 10.02 3.96 7.40
C PRO A 32 8.70 3.97 8.20
N GLN A 33 8.47 4.98 9.05
CA GLN A 33 7.23 5.17 9.80
C GLN A 33 6.01 5.42 8.91
N VAL A 34 6.20 6.09 7.76
CA VAL A 34 5.11 6.35 6.81
C VAL A 34 4.79 5.06 6.05
N GLN A 35 5.82 4.33 5.61
CA GLN A 35 5.64 3.02 4.98
C GLN A 35 4.95 2.02 5.92
N LEU A 36 5.30 2.04 7.21
CA LEU A 36 4.63 1.21 8.22
C LEU A 36 3.16 1.62 8.42
N ALA A 37 2.87 2.92 8.50
CA ALA A 37 1.50 3.42 8.64
C ALA A 37 0.62 3.04 7.43
N ASP A 38 1.17 3.07 6.21
CA ASP A 38 0.47 2.58 5.01
C ASP A 38 0.08 1.10 5.14
N LEU A 39 1.01 0.25 5.62
CA LEU A 39 0.75 -1.17 5.83
C LEU A 39 -0.28 -1.40 6.94
N ILE A 40 -0.17 -0.69 8.06
CA ILE A 40 -1.15 -0.75 9.14
C ILE A 40 -2.53 -0.38 8.62
N HIS A 41 -2.66 0.74 7.90
CA HIS A 41 -3.95 1.15 7.35
C HIS A 41 -4.50 0.17 6.31
N ALA A 42 -3.64 -0.49 5.52
CA ALA A 42 -4.06 -1.49 4.55
C ALA A 42 -4.60 -2.78 5.19
N PHE A 43 -4.02 -3.21 6.33
CA PHE A 43 -4.39 -4.45 7.01
C PHE A 43 -5.41 -4.27 8.13
N HIS A 44 -5.36 -3.11 8.80
CA HIS A 44 -6.13 -2.75 9.99
C HIS A 44 -6.61 -1.29 9.90
N PRO A 45 -7.49 -0.95 8.93
CA PRO A 45 -7.95 0.42 8.72
C PRO A 45 -8.66 1.02 9.95
N GLU A 46 -9.23 0.18 10.81
CA GLU A 46 -9.86 0.58 12.08
C GLU A 46 -8.89 1.22 13.07
N LEU A 47 -7.59 0.92 12.99
CA LEU A 47 -6.57 1.49 13.86
C LEU A 47 -6.14 2.89 13.41
N LEU A 48 -6.35 3.22 12.13
CA LEU A 48 -5.94 4.48 11.51
C LEU A 48 -7.04 4.99 10.56
N PRO A 49 -8.25 5.33 11.07
CA PRO A 49 -9.43 5.56 10.23
C PRO A 49 -9.30 6.78 9.30
N ASP A 50 -8.59 7.82 9.74
CA ASP A 50 -8.41 9.07 8.99
C ASP A 50 -7.10 9.12 8.19
N TYR A 51 -6.32 8.05 8.22
CA TYR A 51 -5.02 8.01 7.57
C TYR A 51 -5.15 7.88 6.05
N LYS A 52 -4.31 8.63 5.33
CA LYS A 52 -4.25 8.59 3.86
C LYS A 52 -2.91 8.01 3.43
N PRO A 53 -2.90 6.81 2.81
CA PRO A 53 -1.64 6.18 2.46
C PRO A 53 -0.83 6.98 1.43
N VAL A 54 0.49 6.96 1.59
CA VAL A 54 1.44 7.74 0.77
C VAL A 54 2.07 6.85 -0.30
N TYR A 55 2.72 5.76 0.12
CA TYR A 55 3.47 4.84 -0.74
C TYR A 55 2.61 3.66 -1.18
N TYR A 56 2.04 2.91 -0.24
CA TYR A 56 1.31 1.67 -0.52
C TYR A 56 -0.21 1.87 -0.50
N LYS A 57 -0.88 1.50 -1.59
CA LYS A 57 -2.33 1.66 -1.75
C LYS A 57 -2.97 0.37 -2.25
N LEU A 58 -4.15 0.06 -1.76
CA LEU A 58 -4.98 -0.99 -2.36
C LEU A 58 -5.43 -0.52 -3.74
N ILE A 59 -5.23 -1.36 -4.74
CA ILE A 59 -5.72 -1.09 -6.10
C ILE A 59 -7.04 -1.85 -6.37
N PRO A 60 -7.97 -1.25 -7.14
CA PRO A 60 -9.29 -1.82 -7.39
C PRO A 60 -9.31 -3.16 -8.13
#